data_AF-A0A0K8QHS6-F1
#
_entry.id   AF-A0A0K8QHS6-F1
#
_cell.length_a   1.000
_cell.length_b   1.000
_cell.length_c   1.000
_cell.angle_alpha   90.00
_cell.angle_beta   90.00
_cell.angle_gamma   90.00
#
_symmetry.space_group_name_H-M   'P 1'
#
loop_
_entity.id
_entity.type
_entity.pdbx_description
1 polymer ?
#
loop_
_entity_poly.entity_id
_entity_poly.type
_entity_poly.pdbx_seq_one_letter_code
_entity_poly.pdbx_strand_id
1 'polypeptide(L)'
;MSSPQSWKAEVTVTLEAIQQVRQTCDHTELTTVKYARKAGLSWAEIATALGVTRQAAWERWHEIDETLPKSDAWGLLTERHGSRAVSQSRVTHHRCHL
;
A
#
# COMPACT_ATOMS: atom_id res chain seq x y z
N MET A 1 -17.68 43.17 16.87
CA MET A 1 -18.12 41.81 17.25
C MET A 1 -18.32 41.04 15.96
N SER A 2 -17.60 39.93 15.74
CA SER A 2 -17.75 39.16 14.50
C SER A 2 -19.18 38.62 14.40
N SER A 3 -19.83 38.80 13.25
CA SER A 3 -21.22 38.37 13.06
C SER A 3 -21.33 36.85 13.27
N PRO A 4 -22.40 36.34 13.88
CA PRO A 4 -22.59 34.90 14.12
C PRO A 4 -22.52 34.00 12.88
N GLN A 5 -22.55 34.58 11.68
CA GLN A 5 -22.39 33.86 10.42
C GLN A 5 -20.94 33.79 9.92
N SER A 6 -20.04 34.68 10.38
CA SER A 6 -18.63 34.72 9.93
C SER A 6 -17.87 33.47 10.37
N TRP A 7 -17.96 33.11 11.65
CA TRP A 7 -17.25 31.93 12.16
C TRP A 7 -17.76 30.62 11.55
N LYS A 8 -19.06 30.55 11.21
CA LYS A 8 -19.62 29.39 10.50
C LYS A 8 -19.02 29.26 9.11
N ALA A 9 -18.91 30.37 8.38
CA ALA A 9 -18.28 30.38 7.06
C ALA A 9 -16.79 29.96 7.14
N GLU A 10 -16.04 30.49 8.12
CA GLU A 10 -14.64 30.12 8.35
C GLU A 10 -14.47 28.62 8.67
N VAL A 11 -15.35 28.06 9.51
CA VAL A 11 -15.36 26.62 9.83
C VAL A 11 -15.67 25.79 8.60
N THR A 12 -16.67 26.16 7.80
CA THR A 12 -17.02 25.44 6.57
C THR A 12 -15.83 25.43 5.58
N VAL A 13 -15.20 26.59 5.35
CA VAL A 13 -14.00 26.68 4.50
C VAL A 13 -12.87 25.78 5.01
N THR A 14 -12.68 25.71 6.33
CA THR A 14 -11.67 24.84 6.93
C THR A 14 -12.00 23.35 6.72
N LEU A 15 -13.26 22.96 6.85
CA LEU A 15 -13.70 21.58 6.58
C LEU A 15 -13.52 21.19 5.11
N GLU A 16 -13.83 22.11 4.19
CA GLU A 16 -13.60 21.93 2.75
C GLU A 16 -12.11 21.76 2.44
N ALA A 17 -11.23 22.56 3.06
CA ALA A 17 -9.79 22.41 2.91
C ALA A 17 -9.29 21.04 3.42
N ILE A 18 -9.80 20.58 4.57
CA ILE A 18 -9.48 19.23 5.09
C ILE A 18 -9.95 18.14 4.12
N GLN A 19 -11.15 18.28 3.55
CA GLN A 19 -11.67 17.34 2.56
C GLN A 19 -10.76 17.29 1.32
N GLN A 20 -10.33 18.44 0.80
CA GLN A 20 -9.44 18.52 -0.36
C GLN A 20 -8.09 17.85 -0.09
N VAL A 21 -7.50 18.07 1.09
CA VAL A 21 -6.26 17.39 1.48
C VAL A 21 -6.45 15.88 1.50
N ARG A 22 -7.53 15.37 2.11
CA ARG A 22 -7.82 13.93 2.14
C ARG A 22 -7.98 13.34 0.74
N GLN A 23 -8.76 13.99 -0.12
CA GLN A 23 -8.96 13.54 -1.50
C GLN A 23 -7.64 13.50 -2.29
N THR A 24 -6.79 14.52 -2.10
CA THR A 24 -5.48 14.58 -2.74
C THR A 24 -4.58 13.45 -2.24
N CYS A 25 -4.55 13.20 -0.93
CA CYS A 25 -3.82 12.08 -0.34
C CYS A 25 -4.31 10.74 -0.88
N ASP A 26 -5.62 10.48 -0.86
CA ASP A 26 -6.20 9.23 -1.37
C ASP A 26 -5.82 8.99 -2.85
N HIS A 27 -5.86 10.04 -3.67
CA HIS A 27 -5.48 9.96 -5.08
C HIS A 27 -3.98 9.69 -5.27
N THR A 28 -3.12 10.39 -4.53
CA THR A 28 -1.67 10.21 -4.58
C THR A 28 -1.25 8.83 -4.07
N GLU A 29 -1.88 8.33 -3.01
CA GLU A 29 -1.68 6.98 -2.48
C GLU A 29 -2.00 5.94 -3.55
N LEU A 30 -3.22 5.97 -4.10
CA LEU A 30 -3.64 5.00 -5.12
C LEU A 30 -2.71 4.99 -6.33
N THR A 31 -2.33 6.18 -6.81
CA THR A 31 -1.44 6.32 -7.96
C THR A 31 -0.06 5.76 -7.66
N THR A 32 0.51 6.08 -6.50
CA THR A 32 1.82 5.61 -6.07
C THR A 32 1.83 4.10 -5.85
N VAL A 33 0.80 3.54 -5.21
CA VAL A 33 0.66 2.09 -4.99
C VAL A 33 0.60 1.35 -6.32
N LYS A 34 -0.15 1.85 -7.31
CA LYS A 34 -0.16 1.28 -8.68
C LYS A 34 1.23 1.25 -9.30
N TYR A 35 1.99 2.33 -9.19
CA TYR A 35 3.38 2.37 -9.70
C TYR A 35 4.30 1.43 -8.94
N ALA A 36 4.21 1.37 -7.61
CA ALA A 36 5.01 0.48 -6.78
C ALA A 36 4.74 -1.00 -7.10
N ARG A 37 3.48 -1.39 -7.26
CA ARG A 37 3.11 -2.76 -7.67
C ARG A 37 3.60 -3.07 -9.09
N LYS A 38 3.48 -2.13 -10.04
CA LYS A 38 4.07 -2.27 -11.39
C LYS A 38 5.59 -2.43 -11.36
N ALA A 39 6.26 -1.77 -10.42
CA ALA A 39 7.71 -1.89 -10.21
C ALA A 39 8.12 -3.15 -9.44
N GLY A 40 7.17 -3.99 -9.02
CA GLY A 40 7.42 -5.26 -8.34
C GLY A 40 7.58 -5.19 -6.83
N LEU A 41 7.38 -4.03 -6.19
CA LEU A 41 7.45 -3.91 -4.73
C LEU A 41 6.37 -4.74 -4.07
N SER A 42 6.71 -5.50 -3.02
CA SER A 42 5.77 -6.31 -2.26
C SER A 42 4.79 -5.45 -1.44
N TRP A 43 3.62 -6.02 -1.11
CA TRP A 43 2.65 -5.38 -0.21
C TRP A 43 3.23 -5.01 1.16
N ALA A 44 4.24 -5.75 1.65
CA ALA A 44 4.90 -5.45 2.91
C ALA A 44 5.79 -4.20 2.83
N GLU A 45 6.52 -4.03 1.73
CA GLU A 45 7.36 -2.83 1.49
C GLU A 45 6.50 -1.59 1.33
N ILE A 46 5.41 -1.69 0.56
CA ILE A 46 4.45 -0.59 0.37
C ILE A 46 3.81 -0.20 1.71
N ALA A 47 3.33 -1.18 2.48
CA ALA A 47 2.72 -0.92 3.78
C ALA A 47 3.69 -0.27 4.76
N THR A 48 4.95 -0.73 4.80
CA THR A 48 6.00 -0.14 5.63
C THR A 48 6.27 1.31 5.24
N ALA A 49 6.34 1.61 3.94
CA ALA A 49 6.56 2.97 3.45
C ALA A 49 5.40 3.93 3.77
N LEU A 50 4.16 3.43 3.76
CA LEU A 50 2.96 4.20 4.08
C LEU A 50 2.64 4.26 5.59
N GLY A 51 3.38 3.53 6.43
CA GLY A 51 3.13 3.47 7.88
C GLY A 51 1.86 2.70 8.26
N VAL A 52 1.42 1.76 7.42
CA VAL A 52 0.24 0.90 7.67
C VAL A 52 0.65 -0.57 7.81
N THR A 53 -0.25 -1.42 8.27
CA THR A 53 -0.01 -2.86 8.29
C THR A 53 -0.12 -3.45 6.88
N ARG A 54 0.62 -4.55 6.63
CA ARG A 54 0.50 -5.31 5.37
C ARG A 54 -0.96 -5.72 5.08
N GLN A 55 -1.70 -6.12 6.12
CA GLN A 55 -3.10 -6.52 6.00
C GLN A 55 -3.99 -5.36 5.55
N ALA A 56 -3.84 -4.18 6.18
CA ALA A 56 -4.60 -2.99 5.80
C ALA A 56 -4.31 -2.57 4.34
N ALA A 57 -3.05 -2.63 3.91
CA ALA A 57 -2.69 -2.36 2.53
C ALA A 57 -3.31 -3.37 1.55
N TRP A 58 -3.29 -4.66 1.90
CA TRP A 58 -3.89 -5.72 1.08
C TRP A 58 -5.41 -5.54 0.95
N GLU A 59 -6.11 -5.37 2.08
CA GLU A 59 -7.57 -5.16 2.09
C GLU A 59 -7.97 -3.97 1.21
N ARG A 60 -7.16 -2.90 1.22
CA ARG A 60 -7.45 -1.67 0.48
C ARG A 60 -7.14 -1.75 -1.02
N TRP A 61 -6.13 -2.52 -1.43
CA TRP A 61 -5.55 -2.38 -2.77
C TRP A 61 -5.23 -3.69 -3.50
N HIS A 62 -5.53 -4.87 -2.95
CA HIS A 62 -5.19 -6.15 -3.58
C HIS A 62 -5.75 -6.32 -5.00
N GLU A 63 -6.91 -5.75 -5.31
CA GLU A 63 -7.51 -5.76 -6.65
C GLU A 63 -6.59 -5.15 -7.73
N ILE A 64 -5.62 -4.30 -7.35
CA ILE A 64 -4.62 -3.76 -8.28
C ILE A 64 -3.84 -4.90 -8.94
N ASP A 65 -3.50 -5.96 -8.20
CA ASP A 65 -2.73 -7.09 -8.73
C ASP A 65 -3.48 -7.83 -9.84
N GLU A 66 -4.82 -7.86 -9.81
CA GLU A 66 -5.65 -8.48 -10.84
C GLU A 66 -5.61 -7.70 -12.16
N THR A 67 -5.39 -6.39 -12.07
CA THR A 67 -5.30 -5.49 -13.24
C THR A 67 -3.89 -5.44 -13.85
N LEU A 68 -2.89 -5.99 -13.16
CA LEU A 68 -1.53 -6.02 -13.67
C LEU A 68 -1.36 -7.20 -14.62
N PRO A 69 -0.76 -6.99 -15.81
CA PRO A 69 -0.45 -8.09 -16.70
C PRO A 69 0.48 -9.04 -15.94
N LYS A 70 0.04 -10.30 -15.83
CA LYS A 70 0.81 -11.39 -15.24
C LYS A 70 1.97 -11.67 -16.20
N SER A 71 3.06 -10.90 -16.11
CA SER A 71 4.19 -11.11 -16.99
C SER A 71 5.48 -11.32 -16.22
N ASP A 72 6.06 -12.46 -16.55
CA ASP A 72 7.43 -12.89 -16.33
C ASP A 72 8.45 -11.93 -16.99
N ALA A 73 8.02 -10.77 -17.50
CA ALA A 73 8.83 -9.78 -18.21
C ALA A 73 9.56 -8.79 -17.26
N TRP A 74 9.12 -8.65 -16.01
CA TRP A 74 9.81 -7.79 -15.03
C TRP A 74 10.78 -8.54 -14.11
N GLY A 75 10.72 -9.88 -14.09
CA GLY A 75 11.62 -10.72 -13.30
C GLY A 75 13.10 -10.60 -13.69
N LEU A 76 13.40 -10.09 -14.90
CA LEU A 76 14.77 -9.90 -15.41
C LEU A 76 15.41 -8.56 -15.00
N LEU A 77 14.64 -7.59 -14.48
CA LEU A 77 15.18 -6.29 -14.07
C LEU A 77 15.32 -6.13 -12.54
N THR A 78 14.72 -7.01 -11.74
CA THR A 78 14.71 -6.90 -10.28
C THR A 78 15.82 -7.67 -9.56
N GLU A 79 16.66 -8.43 -10.29
CA GLU A 79 17.77 -9.23 -9.71
C GLU A 79 18.89 -8.41 -9.04
N ARG A 80 18.82 -7.08 -8.98
CA ARG A 80 19.91 -6.25 -8.43
C ARG A 80 19.70 -5.75 -6.98
N HIS A 81 18.50 -5.84 -6.40
CA HIS A 81 18.27 -5.29 -5.05
C HIS A 81 17.44 -6.20 -4.15
N GLY A 82 18.13 -6.95 -3.28
CA GLY A 82 17.53 -7.41 -2.02
C GLY A 82 17.60 -8.92 -1.77
N SER A 83 18.78 -9.41 -1.42
CA SER A 83 18.93 -10.68 -0.71
C SER A 83 18.07 -10.72 0.56
N ARG A 84 17.10 -11.63 0.61
CA ARG A 84 16.79 -12.36 1.86
C ARG A 84 16.23 -13.75 1.51
N ALA A 85 17.12 -14.73 1.52
CA ALA A 85 16.77 -16.14 1.49
C ALA A 85 15.85 -16.47 2.67
N VAL A 86 14.57 -16.70 2.40
CA VAL A 86 13.74 -17.51 3.30
C VAL A 86 14.01 -18.97 2.92
N SER A 87 14.91 -19.60 3.67
CA SER A 87 15.01 -21.06 3.70
C SER A 87 13.69 -21.60 4.22
N GLN A 88 12.85 -22.15 3.34
CA GLN A 88 11.85 -23.13 3.77
C GLN A 88 12.62 -24.38 4.21
N SER A 89 12.90 -24.44 5.50
CA SER A 89 13.29 -25.69 6.15
C SER A 89 12.16 -26.69 5.93
N ARG A 90 12.43 -27.71 5.11
CA ARG A 90 11.64 -28.94 5.07
C ARG A 90 11.66 -29.52 6.48
N VAL A 91 10.55 -29.44 7.20
CA VAL A 91 10.31 -30.28 8.38
C VAL A 91 10.11 -31.70 7.84
N THR A 92 11.17 -32.50 7.85
CA THR A 92 11.08 -33.94 7.68
C THR A 92 10.39 -34.52 8.90
N HIS A 93 9.12 -34.86 8.76
CA HIS A 93 8.39 -35.64 9.75
C HIS A 93 8.93 -37.08 9.71
N HIS A 94 9.97 -37.37 10.49
CA HIS A 94 10.33 -38.75 10.81
C HIS A 94 9.30 -39.31 11.78
N ARG A 95 8.29 -39.97 11.22
CA ARG A 95 7.31 -40.77 11.97
C ARG A 95 8.05 -41.95 12.62
N CYS A 96 8.10 -41.95 13.95
CA CYS A 96 8.61 -43.05 14.75
C CYS A 96 7.75 -44.31 14.55
N HIS A 97 8.43 -45.43 14.35
CA HIS A 97 7.88 -46.78 14.42
C HIS A 97 7.52 -47.13 15.88
N LEU A 98 6.35 -47.75 16.05
CA LEU A 98 5.99 -48.66 17.14
C LEU A 98 5.35 -49.88 16.50
#